data_AF-A0A4Z1KZP6-F1
#
_entry.id   AF-A0A4Z1KZP6-F1
#
_cell.length_a   1.000
_cell.length_b   1.000
_cell.length_c   1.000
_cell.angle_alpha   90.00
_cell.angle_beta   90.00
_cell.angle_gamma   90.00
#
_symmetry.space_group_name_H-M   'P 1'
#
loop_
_entity.id
_entity.type
_entity.pdbx_description
1 polymer ?
#
loop_
_entity_poly.entity_id
_entity_poly.type
_entity_poly.pdbx_seq_one_letter_code
_entity_poly.pdbx_strand_id
1 'polypeptide(L)'
;MNRKAAALTVTPDPLSMPLEKFNEDLNVVITSEYAAAHEAVEGFKTLPEVTNKTLIYTGNILNRQFIPSLLAFGIGSLVQLILSKVLQKCIRKMDTDEQTTEGASKGNAIDGEAHREFYYELATSEEPLTWDATFVAGKGYVDFNWKF
;
A
#
# COMPACT_ATOMS: atom_id res chain seq x y z
N MET A 1 -3.69 16.18 -2.99
CA MET A 1 -2.45 15.42 -2.74
C MET A 1 -2.77 14.31 -1.76
N ASN A 2 -3.02 13.07 -2.22
CA ASN A 2 -3.07 11.88 -1.36
C ASN A 2 -1.73 11.15 -1.54
N ARG A 3 -0.81 11.35 -0.61
CA ARG A 3 0.44 10.58 -0.50
C ARG A 3 0.31 9.70 0.73
N LYS A 4 0.88 8.48 0.69
CA LYS A 4 1.22 7.75 1.91
C LYS A 4 1.99 8.70 2.83
N ALA A 5 1.67 8.71 4.13
CA ALA A 5 2.50 9.42 5.11
C ALA A 5 3.90 8.81 5.06
N ALA A 6 4.80 9.45 4.33
CA ALA A 6 6.09 8.87 4.01
C ALA A 6 7.09 9.37 5.05
N ALA A 7 7.43 8.51 6.00
CA ALA A 7 8.69 8.65 6.72
C ALA A 7 9.83 8.23 5.78
N LEU A 8 10.07 9.07 4.77
CA LEU A 8 10.94 8.79 3.63
C LEU A 8 12.33 9.35 3.91
N THR A 9 13.12 8.61 4.69
CA THR A 9 14.54 8.93 4.82
C THR A 9 15.32 8.26 3.70
N VAL A 10 15.91 9.07 2.82
CA VAL A 10 16.78 8.59 1.74
C VAL A 10 18.22 8.63 2.23
N THR A 11 18.90 7.48 2.22
CA THR A 11 20.32 7.39 2.58
C THR A 11 21.12 6.63 1.51
N PRO A 12 22.25 7.15 1.01
CA PRO A 12 23.09 6.40 0.07
C PRO A 12 23.65 5.11 0.66
N ASP A 13 23.97 5.10 1.95
CA ASP A 13 24.31 3.91 2.71
C ASP A 13 23.09 3.49 3.56
N PRO A 14 22.43 2.35 3.25
CA PRO A 14 21.25 1.90 3.97
C PRO A 14 21.47 1.68 5.47
N LEU A 15 22.72 1.46 5.90
CA LEU A 15 23.07 1.16 7.28
C LEU A 15 23.64 2.36 8.05
N SER A 16 23.73 3.53 7.42
CA SER A 16 24.25 4.75 8.07
C SER A 16 23.19 5.55 8.82
N MET A 17 21.92 5.13 8.78
CA MET A 17 20.83 5.84 9.46
C MET A 17 20.96 5.69 10.99
N PRO A 18 20.88 6.78 11.77
CA PRO A 18 20.81 6.68 13.23
C PRO A 18 19.63 5.81 13.67
N LEU A 19 19.84 5.00 14.71
CA LEU A 19 18.84 4.03 15.18
C LEU A 19 17.53 4.71 15.61
N GLU A 20 17.64 5.88 16.25
CA GLU A 20 16.49 6.70 16.64
C GLU A 20 15.65 7.06 15.42
N LYS A 21 16.29 7.52 14.35
CA LYS A 21 15.60 7.90 13.11
C LYS A 21 14.99 6.69 12.40
N PHE A 22 15.72 5.57 12.38
CA PHE A 22 15.20 4.33 11.81
C PHE A 22 13.93 3.87 12.55
N ASN A 23 13.92 3.92 13.88
CA ASN A 23 12.75 3.58 14.69
C ASN A 23 11.57 4.56 14.48
N GLU A 24 11.84 5.86 14.34
CA GLU A 24 10.80 6.83 13.97
C GLU A 24 10.14 6.45 12.64
N ASP A 25 10.94 6.13 11.63
CA ASP A 25 10.43 5.77 10.31
C ASP A 25 9.63 4.46 10.37
N LEU A 26 10.13 3.44 11.07
CA LEU A 26 9.41 2.18 11.28
C LEU A 26 8.09 2.37 12.04
N ASN A 27 8.01 3.27 13.01
CA ASN A 27 6.75 3.55 13.70
C ASN A 27 5.69 4.10 12.73
N VAL A 28 6.10 4.92 11.77
CA VAL A 28 5.18 5.42 10.74
C VAL A 28 4.80 4.31 9.76
N VAL A 29 5.75 3.53 9.25
CA VAL A 29 5.46 2.60 8.14
C VAL A 29 5.12 1.17 8.55
N ILE A 30 5.26 0.81 9.83
CA ILE A 30 4.88 -0.52 10.36
C ILE A 30 3.81 -0.35 11.43
N THR A 31 4.14 0.35 12.52
CA THR A 31 3.27 0.40 13.70
C THR A 31 1.93 1.05 13.37
N SER A 32 1.94 2.16 12.63
CA SER A 32 0.70 2.83 12.21
C SER A 32 -0.14 1.98 11.27
N GLU A 33 0.48 1.22 10.36
CA GLU A 33 -0.22 0.35 9.42
C GLU A 33 -0.89 -0.81 10.14
N TYR A 34 -0.18 -1.47 11.06
CA TYR A 34 -0.73 -2.52 11.90
C TYR A 34 -1.90 -2.00 12.75
N ALA A 35 -1.74 -0.83 13.38
CA ALA A 35 -2.81 -0.21 14.16
C ALA A 35 -4.04 0.08 13.29
N ALA A 36 -3.86 0.63 12.09
CA ALA A 36 -4.97 0.87 11.16
C ALA A 36 -5.67 -0.42 10.73
N ALA A 37 -4.93 -1.50 10.45
CA ALA A 37 -5.50 -2.80 10.13
C ALA A 37 -6.31 -3.36 11.30
N HIS A 38 -5.74 -3.33 12.51
CA HIS A 38 -6.38 -3.80 13.73
C HIS A 38 -7.72 -3.08 13.96
N GLU A 39 -7.69 -1.75 14.01
CA GLU A 39 -8.89 -0.95 14.25
C GLU A 39 -9.93 -1.11 13.13
N ALA A 40 -9.50 -1.23 11.87
CA ALA A 40 -10.41 -1.49 10.76
C ALA A 40 -11.11 -2.85 10.91
N VAL A 41 -10.37 -3.90 11.28
CA VAL A 41 -10.94 -5.24 11.52
C VAL A 41 -11.93 -5.21 12.68
N GLU A 42 -11.57 -4.59 13.80
CA GLU A 42 -12.49 -4.46 14.95
C GLU A 42 -13.74 -3.66 14.57
N GLY A 43 -13.59 -2.54 13.87
CA GLY A 43 -14.72 -1.75 13.36
C GLY A 43 -15.61 -2.56 12.41
N PHE A 44 -15.03 -3.32 11.49
CA PHE A 44 -15.77 -4.14 10.52
C PHE A 44 -16.59 -5.26 11.16
N LYS A 45 -16.19 -5.79 12.33
CA LYS A 45 -17.00 -6.76 13.11
C LYS A 45 -18.32 -6.17 13.60
N THR A 46 -18.40 -4.85 13.75
CA THR A 46 -19.62 -4.17 14.21
C THR A 46 -20.63 -3.91 13.08
N LEU A 47 -20.22 -4.08 11.82
CA LEU A 47 -21.05 -3.82 10.64
C LEU A 47 -21.85 -5.06 10.24
N PRO A 48 -23.05 -4.89 9.64
CA PRO A 48 -23.80 -6.02 9.07
C PRO A 48 -22.96 -6.86 8.10
N GLU A 49 -23.23 -8.16 8.02
CA GLU A 49 -22.49 -9.08 7.15
C GLU A 49 -22.52 -8.64 5.68
N VAL A 50 -23.68 -8.18 5.21
CA VAL A 50 -23.90 -7.66 3.85
C VAL A 50 -23.13 -6.37 3.55
N THR A 51 -22.54 -5.73 4.56
CA THR A 51 -21.81 -4.48 4.38
C THR A 51 -20.48 -4.73 3.69
N ASN A 52 -20.22 -3.88 2.72
CA ASN A 52 -19.02 -3.88 1.95
C ASN A 52 -17.80 -3.41 2.77
N LYS A 53 -16.97 -4.36 3.24
CA LYS A 53 -15.76 -4.10 4.06
C LYS A 53 -14.52 -3.92 3.18
N THR A 54 -13.90 -2.75 3.23
CA THR A 54 -12.75 -2.40 2.36
C THR A 54 -11.81 -1.47 3.11
N LEU A 55 -10.52 -1.84 3.17
CA LEU A 55 -9.45 -1.07 3.81
C LEU A 55 -8.33 -0.88 2.80
N ILE A 56 -8.19 0.30 2.22
CA ILE A 56 -7.18 0.53 1.18
C ILE A 56 -5.94 1.13 1.81
N TYR A 57 -4.80 0.47 1.63
CA TYR A 57 -3.48 1.04 1.80
C TYR A 57 -2.93 1.53 0.46
N THR A 58 -2.35 2.72 0.51
CA THR A 58 -1.56 3.26 -0.60
C THR A 58 -0.22 2.53 -0.65
N GLY A 59 -0.02 1.76 -1.70
CA GLY A 59 1.19 1.00 -1.98
C GLY A 59 2.24 1.81 -2.74
N ASN A 60 3.32 1.11 -3.06
CA ASN A 60 4.39 1.55 -3.94
C ASN A 60 5.18 0.32 -4.41
N ILE A 61 6.08 0.50 -5.36
CA ILE A 61 6.82 -0.62 -5.97
C ILE A 61 7.76 -1.39 -5.03
N LEU A 62 8.04 -0.90 -3.82
CA LEU A 62 9.10 -1.47 -2.95
C LEU A 62 8.76 -2.84 -2.37
N ASN A 63 7.51 -3.29 -2.48
CA ASN A 63 7.14 -4.68 -2.20
C ASN A 63 7.59 -5.64 -3.33
N ARG A 64 8.02 -5.12 -4.50
CA ARG A 64 8.50 -5.88 -5.67
C ARG A 64 9.94 -5.57 -6.04
N GLN A 65 10.40 -4.35 -5.79
CA GLN A 65 11.72 -3.88 -6.17
C GLN A 65 12.48 -3.35 -4.97
N PHE A 66 13.67 -3.90 -4.73
CA PHE A 66 14.51 -3.43 -3.64
C PHE A 66 15.29 -2.19 -4.06
N ILE A 67 15.03 -1.06 -3.38
CA ILE A 67 15.80 0.18 -3.51
C ILE A 67 16.54 0.41 -2.19
N PRO A 68 17.85 0.10 -2.09
CA PRO A 68 18.58 0.12 -0.83
C PRO A 68 18.47 1.45 -0.07
N SER A 69 18.49 2.57 -0.80
CA SER A 69 18.43 3.90 -0.20
C SER A 69 17.11 4.24 0.49
N LEU A 70 16.10 3.37 0.37
CA LEU A 70 14.77 3.50 0.95
C LEU A 70 14.47 2.37 1.95
N LEU A 71 15.49 1.84 2.64
CA LEU A 71 15.40 0.64 3.47
C LEU A 71 14.17 0.61 4.39
N ALA A 72 13.99 1.60 5.27
CA ALA A 72 12.85 1.63 6.21
C ALA A 72 11.50 1.61 5.48
N PHE A 73 11.38 2.39 4.40
CA PHE A 73 10.17 2.46 3.59
C PHE A 73 9.87 1.15 2.84
N GLY A 74 10.91 0.46 2.38
CA GLY A 74 10.80 -0.87 1.78
C GLY A 74 10.35 -1.94 2.79
N ILE A 75 10.88 -1.91 4.02
CA ILE A 75 10.42 -2.79 5.09
C ILE A 75 8.92 -2.58 5.36
N GLY A 76 8.47 -1.33 5.47
CA GLY A 76 7.04 -1.04 5.63
C GLY A 76 6.18 -1.57 4.47
N SER A 77 6.66 -1.43 3.24
CA SER A 77 5.95 -1.96 2.06
C SER A 77 5.82 -3.49 2.06
N LEU A 78 6.80 -4.21 2.61
CA LEU A 78 6.69 -5.66 2.82
C LEU A 78 5.69 -6.01 3.94
N VAL A 79 5.66 -5.23 5.02
CA VAL A 79 4.66 -5.41 6.09
C VAL A 79 3.25 -5.20 5.56
N GLN A 80 3.03 -4.15 4.76
CA GLN A 80 1.77 -3.88 4.07
C GLN A 80 1.32 -5.08 3.22
N LEU A 81 2.23 -5.66 2.43
CA LEU A 81 1.97 -6.85 1.62
C LEU A 81 1.57 -8.05 2.50
N ILE A 82 2.29 -8.29 3.60
CA ILE A 82 2.00 -9.38 4.55
C ILE A 82 0.61 -9.18 5.19
N LEU A 83 0.32 -7.98 5.69
CA LEU A 83 -0.98 -7.65 6.28
C LEU A 83 -2.09 -7.86 5.25
N SER A 84 -1.88 -7.41 4.03
CA SER A 84 -2.82 -7.59 2.91
C SER A 84 -3.11 -9.07 2.64
N LYS A 85 -2.07 -9.91 2.68
CA LYS A 85 -2.23 -11.36 2.50
C LYS A 85 -2.95 -12.03 3.66
N VAL A 86 -2.63 -11.66 4.90
CA VAL A 86 -3.24 -12.24 6.11
C VAL A 86 -4.73 -11.89 6.18
N LEU A 87 -5.07 -10.64 5.85
CA LEU A 87 -6.42 -10.11 5.98
C LEU A 87 -7.28 -10.31 4.72
N GLN A 88 -6.76 -10.91 3.64
CA GLN A 88 -7.46 -11.14 2.36
C GLN A 88 -8.82 -11.89 2.52
N LYS A 89 -8.98 -12.66 3.60
CA LYS A 89 -10.23 -13.39 3.90
C LYS A 89 -11.27 -12.54 4.63
N CYS A 90 -10.84 -11.46 5.26
CA CYS A 90 -11.65 -10.59 6.11
C CYS A 90 -11.98 -9.25 5.43
N ILE A 91 -11.11 -8.83 4.51
CA ILE A 91 -11.15 -7.53 3.83
C ILE A 91 -10.91 -7.77 2.34
N ARG A 92 -11.64 -7.05 1.50
CA ARG A 92 -11.58 -7.30 0.06
C ARG A 92 -10.35 -6.74 -0.66
N LYS A 93 -9.87 -5.57 -0.27
CA LYS A 93 -8.89 -4.76 -1.04
C LYS A 93 -7.96 -4.10 -0.04
N MET A 94 -6.64 -4.13 -0.27
CA MET A 94 -5.66 -3.68 0.71
C MET A 94 -4.41 -2.99 0.15
N ASP A 95 -3.75 -3.46 -0.91
CA ASP A 95 -2.55 -2.78 -1.44
C ASP A 95 -2.79 -2.22 -2.85
N THR A 96 -2.34 -0.98 -3.09
CA THR A 96 -2.60 -0.24 -4.34
C THR A 96 -1.39 0.53 -4.84
N ASP A 97 -0.83 0.15 -5.98
CA ASP A 97 0.37 0.79 -6.54
C ASP A 97 0.11 1.40 -7.93
N GLU A 98 0.36 2.70 -8.07
CA GLU A 98 0.32 3.39 -9.37
C GLU A 98 1.62 3.14 -10.12
N GLN A 99 1.50 2.51 -11.28
CA GLN A 99 2.63 2.21 -12.15
C GLN A 99 2.52 2.93 -13.49
N THR A 100 3.65 3.03 -14.18
CA THR A 100 3.71 3.38 -15.59
C THR A 100 3.09 2.27 -16.44
N THR A 101 2.87 2.53 -17.74
CA THR A 101 2.36 1.54 -18.68
C THR A 101 3.28 0.34 -18.85
N GLU A 102 4.55 0.49 -18.49
CA GLU A 102 5.60 -0.54 -18.55
C GLU A 102 5.78 -1.28 -17.20
N GLY A 103 4.97 -0.97 -16.18
CA GLY A 103 5.08 -1.59 -14.86
C GLY A 103 6.21 -1.02 -13.99
N ALA A 104 6.76 0.14 -14.37
CA ALA A 104 7.77 0.83 -13.56
C ALA A 104 7.14 1.79 -12.54
N SER A 105 7.88 2.08 -11.47
CA SER A 105 7.46 3.00 -10.42
C SER A 105 7.14 4.39 -10.96
N LYS A 106 6.05 5.00 -10.48
CA LYS A 106 5.78 6.41 -10.70
C LYS A 106 6.63 7.34 -9.83
N GLY A 107 7.25 6.83 -8.75
CA GLY A 107 8.03 7.64 -7.81
C GLY A 107 7.26 8.89 -7.37
N ASN A 108 7.83 10.08 -7.64
CA ASN A 108 7.20 11.36 -7.30
C ASN A 108 6.13 11.85 -8.29
N ALA A 109 5.96 11.17 -9.42
CA ALA A 109 5.06 11.56 -10.51
C ALA A 109 3.66 10.92 -10.43
N ILE A 110 3.24 10.50 -9.24
CA ILE A 110 1.90 9.94 -9.01
C ILE A 110 0.79 10.94 -9.36
N ASP A 111 -0.35 10.41 -9.80
CA ASP A 111 -1.54 11.15 -10.17
C ASP A 111 -2.63 10.98 -9.11
N GLY A 112 -2.93 12.08 -8.41
CA GLY A 112 -3.92 12.08 -7.33
C GLY A 112 -5.36 11.87 -7.82
N GLU A 113 -5.68 12.26 -9.05
CA GLU A 113 -7.00 12.04 -9.65
C GLU A 113 -7.15 10.56 -10.01
N ALA A 114 -6.13 9.96 -10.63
CA ALA A 114 -6.13 8.53 -10.90
C ALA A 114 -6.25 7.69 -9.61
N HIS A 115 -5.58 8.08 -8.53
CA HIS A 115 -5.74 7.45 -7.23
C HIS A 115 -7.18 7.54 -6.72
N ARG A 116 -7.83 8.71 -6.86
CA ARG A 116 -9.22 8.92 -6.43
C ARG A 116 -10.16 8.00 -7.18
N GLU A 117 -10.04 7.96 -8.51
CA GLU A 117 -10.86 7.12 -9.38
C GLU A 117 -10.68 5.64 -9.04
N PHE A 118 -9.43 5.19 -8.91
CA PHE A 118 -9.13 3.80 -8.61
C PHE A 118 -9.58 3.40 -7.20
N TYR A 119 -9.43 4.27 -6.20
CA TYR A 119 -9.90 4.00 -4.84
C TYR A 119 -11.41 3.96 -4.76
N TYR A 120 -12.10 4.79 -5.54
CA TYR A 120 -13.54 4.73 -5.68
C TYR A 120 -13.97 3.39 -6.30
N GLU A 121 -13.38 3.00 -7.43
CA GLU A 121 -13.62 1.70 -8.07
C GLU A 121 -13.40 0.53 -7.09
N LEU A 122 -12.29 0.56 -6.35
CA LEU A 122 -12.01 -0.42 -5.30
C LEU A 122 -13.09 -0.38 -4.20
N ALA A 123 -13.50 0.77 -3.70
CA ALA A 123 -14.50 0.83 -2.64
C ALA A 123 -15.88 0.31 -3.10
N THR A 124 -16.24 0.51 -4.37
CA THR A 124 -17.60 0.25 -4.87
C THR A 124 -17.76 -1.02 -5.70
N SER A 125 -16.68 -1.60 -6.23
CA SER A 125 -16.78 -2.79 -7.09
C SER A 125 -17.39 -3.98 -6.34
N GLU A 126 -18.40 -4.58 -6.96
CA GLU A 126 -19.07 -5.81 -6.50
C GLU A 126 -18.14 -7.03 -6.62
N GLU A 127 -17.31 -7.05 -7.66
CA GLU A 127 -16.27 -8.06 -7.79
C GLU A 127 -15.02 -7.65 -6.98
N PRO A 128 -14.51 -8.56 -6.13
CA PRO A 128 -13.26 -8.31 -5.42
C PRO A 128 -12.10 -8.34 -6.43
N LEU A 129 -11.51 -7.16 -6.68
CA LEU A 129 -10.17 -7.06 -7.26
C LEU A 129 -9.14 -7.76 -6.34
N THR A 130 -7.94 -7.96 -6.87
CA THR A 130 -6.84 -8.60 -6.13
C THR A 130 -6.51 -7.81 -4.86
N TRP A 131 -6.10 -8.54 -3.80
CA TRP A 131 -5.69 -7.94 -2.52
C TRP A 131 -4.47 -7.02 -2.67
N ASP A 132 -3.66 -7.27 -3.68
CA ASP A 132 -2.55 -6.44 -4.15
C ASP A 132 -2.82 -6.04 -5.60
N ALA A 133 -3.24 -4.79 -5.79
CA ALA A 133 -3.72 -4.27 -7.05
C ALA A 133 -2.78 -3.18 -7.60
N THR A 134 -2.45 -3.28 -8.88
CA THR A 134 -1.71 -2.25 -9.61
C THR A 134 -2.63 -1.53 -10.57
N PHE A 135 -2.39 -0.23 -10.78
CA PHE A 135 -3.17 0.56 -11.72
C PHE A 135 -2.30 1.54 -12.49
N VAL A 136 -2.79 1.97 -13.64
CA VAL A 136 -2.17 3.00 -14.47
C VAL A 136 -3.18 4.13 -14.67
N ALA A 137 -2.71 5.38 -14.50
CA ALA A 137 -3.54 6.57 -14.70
C ALA A 137 -4.23 6.54 -16.08
N GLY A 138 -5.55 6.77 -16.09
CA GLY A 138 -6.38 6.72 -17.29
C GLY A 138 -6.65 5.31 -17.86
N LYS A 139 -6.15 4.23 -17.24
CA LYS A 139 -6.41 2.84 -17.64
C LYS A 139 -7.11 2.01 -16.57
N GLY A 140 -7.00 2.39 -15.29
CA GLY A 140 -7.52 1.60 -14.17
C GLY A 140 -6.62 0.41 -13.84
N TYR A 141 -7.21 -0.69 -13.34
CA TYR A 141 -6.49 -1.90 -12.96
C TYR A 141 -5.67 -2.49 -14.13
N VAL A 142 -4.41 -2.83 -13.85
CA VAL A 142 -3.53 -3.52 -14.79
C VAL A 142 -2.78 -4.62 -14.03
N ASP A 143 -2.89 -5.86 -14.49
CA ASP A 143 -2.08 -6.96 -13.97
C ASP A 143 -0.76 -7.07 -14.74
N PHE A 144 0.34 -6.80 -14.05
CA PHE A 144 1.70 -6.92 -14.59
C PHE A 144 2.32 -8.32 -14.37
N ASN A 145 1.54 -9.30 -13.88
CA ASN A 145 1.97 -10.67 -13.60
C ASN A 145 3.17 -10.76 -12.65
N TRP A 146 3.20 -9.89 -11.63
CA TRP A 146 4.21 -9.95 -10.58
C TRP A 146 4.15 -11.29 -9.85
N LYS A 147 5.30 -11.96 -9.71
CA LYS A 147 5.41 -13.21 -8.94
C LYS A 147 5.94 -12.90 -7.54
N PHE A 148 5.21 -13.33 -6.52
CA PHE A 148 5.60 -13.30 -5.12
C PHE A 148 6.13 -14.66 -4.68
#